data_AF-A0A3A4QHU5-F1
#
_entry.id   AF-A0A3A4QHU5-F1
#
_cell.length_a   1.000
_cell.length_b   1.000
_cell.length_c   1.000
_cell.angle_alpha   90.00
_cell.angle_beta   90.00
_cell.angle_gamma   90.00
#
_symmetry.space_group_name_H-M   'P 1'
#
loop_
_entity.id
_entity.type
_entity.pdbx_description
1 polymer ?
#
loop_
_entity_poly.entity_id
_entity_poly.type
_entity_poly.pdbx_seq_one_letter_code
_entity_poly.pdbx_strand_id
1 'polypeptide(L)'
;MADLLSSSIEELKKRAAASMTITEKAIIAHPQTYREIKQMLDHIVADTIDIGEYQETAERLSGLLETMISSGKSSIFYYFYNNIDPRQGGDVRYFRATCLDLMEQIRCIDDMRRCRRNIRLVSDNRH
;
A
#
# COMPACT_ATOMS: atom_id res chain seq x y z
N MET A 1 -3.00 27.41 20.78
CA MET A 1 -3.04 27.12 19.32
C MET A 1 -1.89 26.21 18.90
N ALA A 2 -0.62 26.51 19.24
CA ALA A 2 0.53 25.66 18.90
C ALA A 2 0.51 24.26 19.57
N ASP A 3 0.12 24.16 20.85
CA ASP A 3 0.06 22.86 21.56
C ASP A 3 -0.99 21.88 21.00
N LEU A 4 -2.11 22.39 20.49
CA LEU A 4 -3.16 21.56 19.86
C LEU A 4 -2.74 21.02 18.49
N LEU A 5 -1.91 21.76 17.75
CA LEU A 5 -1.34 21.32 16.48
C LEU A 5 -0.20 20.31 16.71
N SER A 6 0.60 20.51 17.76
CA SER A 6 1.67 19.58 18.14
C SER A 6 1.12 18.22 18.54
N SER A 7 0.06 18.17 19.36
CA SER A 7 -0.59 16.90 19.74
C SER A 7 -1.23 16.21 18.53
N SER A 8 -1.84 16.97 17.62
CA SER A 8 -2.43 16.42 16.39
C SER A 8 -1.38 15.81 15.45
N ILE A 9 -0.22 16.46 15.27
CA ILE A 9 0.87 15.92 14.45
C ILE A 9 1.44 14.63 15.05
N GLU A 10 1.59 14.56 16.38
CA GLU A 10 2.06 13.35 17.05
C GLU A 10 1.09 12.19 16.91
N GLU A 11 -0.22 12.44 17.02
CA GLU A 11 -1.24 11.42 16.77
C GLU A 11 -1.21 10.91 15.33
N LEU A 12 -1.02 11.81 14.35
CA LEU A 12 -0.86 11.43 12.94
C LEU A 12 0.38 10.55 12.74
N LYS A 13 1.52 10.91 13.33
CA LYS A 13 2.74 10.10 13.29
C LYS A 13 2.53 8.72 13.92
N LYS A 14 1.85 8.64 15.05
CA LYS A 14 1.55 7.38 15.74
C LYS A 14 0.66 6.47 14.89
N ARG A 15 -0.38 7.03 14.26
CA ARG A 15 -1.27 6.30 13.34
C ARG A 15 -0.50 5.83 12.09
N ALA A 16 0.35 6.67 11.53
CA ALA A 16 1.19 6.31 10.39
C ALA A 16 2.14 5.15 10.73
N ALA A 17 2.79 5.19 11.90
CA ALA A 17 3.67 4.10 12.35
C ALA A 17 2.92 2.78 12.57
N ALA A 18 1.71 2.84 13.15
CA ALA A 18 0.86 1.66 13.33
C ALA A 18 0.42 1.08 11.97
N SER A 19 -0.02 1.92 11.04
CA SER A 19 -0.40 1.52 9.69
C SER A 19 0.76 0.87 8.94
N MET A 20 1.97 1.45 9.05
CA MET A 20 3.19 0.90 8.46
C MET A 20 3.53 -0.49 9.02
N THR A 21 3.37 -0.69 10.33
CA THR A 21 3.62 -1.99 10.98
C THR A 21 2.66 -3.06 10.46
N ILE A 22 1.38 -2.74 10.31
CA ILE A 22 0.37 -3.67 9.79
C ILE A 22 0.64 -3.97 8.31
N THR A 23 1.01 -2.94 7.55
CA THR A 23 1.39 -3.06 6.13
C THR A 23 2.59 -3.99 5.96
N GLU A 24 3.63 -3.85 6.79
CA GLU A 24 4.81 -4.72 6.75
C GLU A 24 4.46 -6.18 7.08
N LYS A 25 3.60 -6.40 8.09
CA LYS A 25 3.08 -7.74 8.42
C LYS A 25 2.32 -8.37 7.25
N ALA A 26 1.45 -7.60 6.58
CA ALA A 26 0.71 -8.07 5.41
C ALA A 26 1.65 -8.51 4.28
N ILE A 27 2.72 -7.75 4.02
CA ILE A 27 3.70 -8.08 2.99
C ILE A 27 4.52 -9.32 3.36
N ILE A 28 4.83 -9.52 4.64
CA ILE A 28 5.52 -10.73 5.11
C ILE A 28 4.61 -11.96 4.99
N ALA A 29 3.32 -11.82 5.30
CA ALA A 29 2.35 -12.91 5.22
C ALA A 29 1.99 -13.28 3.77
N HIS A 30 1.91 -12.31 2.86
CA HIS A 30 1.46 -12.50 1.48
C HIS A 30 2.47 -11.93 0.46
N PRO A 31 3.72 -12.43 0.41
CA PRO A 31 4.75 -11.87 -0.44
C PRO A 31 4.48 -12.07 -1.94
N GLN A 32 3.75 -13.14 -2.32
CA GLN A 32 3.37 -13.41 -3.70
C GLN A 32 2.29 -12.44 -4.18
N THR A 33 1.21 -12.27 -3.40
CA THR A 33 0.17 -11.28 -3.65
C THR A 33 0.74 -9.87 -3.79
N TYR A 34 1.67 -9.49 -2.92
CA TYR A 34 2.33 -8.19 -3.03
C TYR A 34 3.14 -8.02 -4.32
N ARG A 35 3.77 -9.08 -4.84
CA ARG A 35 4.46 -9.03 -6.14
C ARG A 35 3.48 -8.92 -7.29
N GLU A 36 2.38 -9.66 -7.24
CA GLU A 36 1.34 -9.63 -8.27
C GLU A 36 0.68 -8.25 -8.36
N ILE A 37 0.40 -7.60 -7.22
CA ILE A 37 -0.08 -6.21 -7.18
C ILE A 37 0.89 -5.29 -7.93
N LYS A 38 2.19 -5.41 -7.67
CA LYS A 38 3.20 -4.58 -8.36
C LYS A 38 3.19 -4.80 -9.87
N GLN A 39 3.15 -6.05 -10.31
CA GLN A 39 3.09 -6.39 -11.73
C GLN A 39 1.84 -5.85 -12.40
N MET A 40 0.68 -5.96 -11.75
CA MET A 40 -0.56 -5.38 -12.25
C MET A 40 -0.47 -3.86 -12.34
N LEU A 41 0.08 -3.18 -11.33
CA LEU A 41 0.24 -1.73 -11.36
C LEU A 41 1.18 -1.27 -12.46
N ASP A 42 2.31 -1.96 -12.67
CA ASP A 42 3.23 -1.65 -13.74
C ASP A 42 2.53 -1.77 -15.11
N HIS A 43 1.71 -2.79 -15.31
CA HIS A 43 0.92 -2.97 -16.54
C HIS A 43 -0.16 -1.89 -16.71
N ILE A 44 -0.95 -1.61 -15.66
CA ILE A 44 -2.00 -0.58 -15.66
C ILE A 44 -1.44 0.82 -15.96
N VAL A 45 -0.23 1.10 -15.47
CA VAL A 45 0.44 2.39 -15.67
C VAL A 45 1.11 2.47 -17.03
N ALA A 46 1.67 1.37 -17.54
CA ALA A 46 2.31 1.34 -18.86
C ALA A 46 1.29 1.39 -20.01
N ASP A 47 0.18 0.67 -19.88
CA ASP A 47 -0.79 0.49 -20.97
C ASP A 47 -2.06 1.32 -20.78
N THR A 48 -2.77 1.59 -21.87
CA THR A 48 -4.13 2.14 -21.82
C THR A 48 -5.12 1.00 -21.63
N ILE A 49 -5.83 1.01 -20.51
CA ILE A 49 -6.89 0.05 -20.24
C ILE A 49 -8.13 0.49 -20.99
N ASP A 50 -8.69 -0.41 -21.81
CA ASP A 50 -9.98 -0.18 -22.43
C ASP A 50 -11.07 -0.13 -21.34
N ILE A 51 -12.07 0.72 -21.53
CA ILE A 51 -13.24 0.81 -20.66
C ILE A 51 -13.92 -0.57 -20.51
N GLY A 52 -13.89 -1.39 -21.56
CA GLY A 52 -14.40 -2.77 -21.52
C GLY A 52 -13.65 -3.70 -20.57
N GLU A 53 -12.35 -3.44 -20.34
CA GLU A 53 -11.46 -4.25 -19.49
C GLU A 53 -11.29 -3.67 -18.08
N TYR A 54 -11.75 -2.43 -17.87
CA TYR A 54 -11.65 -1.72 -16.58
C TYR A 54 -12.24 -2.55 -15.44
N GLN A 55 -13.46 -3.05 -15.60
CA GLN A 55 -14.17 -3.69 -14.50
C GLN A 55 -13.46 -4.96 -14.05
N GLU A 56 -13.05 -5.81 -14.99
CA GLU A 56 -12.28 -7.02 -14.69
C GLU A 56 -10.93 -6.68 -14.03
N THR A 57 -10.22 -5.69 -14.56
CA THR A 57 -8.92 -5.27 -14.04
C THR A 57 -9.04 -4.71 -12.61
N ALA A 58 -10.06 -3.89 -12.36
CA ALA A 58 -10.31 -3.30 -11.05
C ALA A 58 -10.76 -4.35 -10.03
N GLU A 59 -11.63 -5.30 -10.42
CA GLU A 59 -12.05 -6.41 -9.55
C GLU A 59 -10.89 -7.35 -9.21
N ARG A 60 -10.01 -7.64 -10.18
CA ARG A 60 -8.83 -8.46 -9.93
C ARG A 60 -7.86 -7.76 -8.97
N LEU A 61 -7.59 -6.47 -9.18
CA LEU A 61 -6.71 -5.70 -8.31
C LEU A 61 -7.31 -5.56 -6.90
N SER A 62 -8.62 -5.32 -6.78
CA SER A 62 -9.30 -5.23 -5.48
C SER A 62 -9.26 -6.56 -4.72
N GLY A 63 -9.40 -7.71 -5.38
CA GLY A 63 -9.25 -9.03 -4.74
C GLY A 63 -7.84 -9.29 -4.18
N LEU A 64 -6.79 -8.83 -4.88
CA LEU A 64 -5.43 -8.89 -4.35
C LEU A 64 -5.27 -7.97 -3.13
N LEU A 65 -5.83 -6.76 -3.18
CA LEU A 65 -5.81 -5.82 -2.05
C LEU A 65 -6.58 -6.35 -0.84
N GLU A 66 -7.72 -7.01 -1.06
CA GLU A 66 -8.50 -7.68 -0.01
C GLU A 66 -7.67 -8.74 0.71
N THR A 67 -6.89 -9.54 -0.04
CA THR A 67 -5.96 -10.52 0.54
C THR A 67 -4.93 -9.84 1.44
N MET A 68 -4.41 -8.67 1.04
CA MET A 68 -3.47 -7.90 1.85
C MET A 68 -4.12 -7.30 3.12
N ILE A 69 -5.42 -7.03 3.10
CA ILE A 69 -6.19 -6.47 4.22
C ILE A 69 -6.48 -7.52 5.29
N SER A 70 -6.41 -8.82 4.98
CA SER A 70 -6.61 -9.91 5.95
C SER A 70 -5.72 -9.78 7.21
N SER A 71 -4.57 -9.13 7.09
CA SER A 71 -3.64 -8.84 8.18
C SER A 71 -4.02 -7.61 9.04
N GLY A 72 -5.04 -6.84 8.63
CA GLY A 72 -5.61 -5.72 9.37
C GLY A 72 -6.14 -4.57 8.49
N LYS A 73 -7.32 -4.05 8.85
CA LYS A 73 -8.02 -2.93 8.15
C LYS A 73 -7.33 -1.56 8.29
N SER A 74 -6.31 -1.43 9.12
CA SER A 74 -5.54 -0.18 9.25
C SER A 74 -4.31 -0.15 8.33
N SER A 75 -4.13 -1.14 7.46
CA SER A 75 -3.09 -1.12 6.42
C SER A 75 -3.41 -0.09 5.34
N ILE A 76 -2.37 0.35 4.64
CA ILE A 76 -2.53 1.24 3.49
C ILE A 76 -3.35 0.60 2.37
N PHE A 77 -3.30 -0.74 2.25
CA PHE A 77 -4.07 -1.50 1.26
C PHE A 77 -5.58 -1.34 1.45
N TYR A 78 -6.05 -1.12 2.69
CA TYR A 78 -7.47 -0.87 2.96
C TYR A 78 -7.97 0.42 2.32
N TYR A 79 -7.16 1.48 2.33
CA TYR A 79 -7.50 2.73 1.66
C TYR A 79 -7.67 2.49 0.15
N PHE A 80 -6.70 1.83 -0.46
CA PHE A 80 -6.72 1.60 -1.90
C PHE A 80 -7.82 0.63 -2.34
N TYR A 81 -8.09 -0.43 -1.58
CA TYR A 81 -9.20 -1.34 -1.84
C TYR A 81 -10.53 -0.60 -1.99
N ASN A 82 -10.86 0.29 -1.05
CA ASN A 82 -12.13 1.03 -1.09
C ASN A 82 -12.25 2.00 -2.28
N ASN A 83 -11.12 2.51 -2.77
CA ASN A 83 -11.07 3.48 -3.88
C ASN A 83 -10.82 2.83 -5.24
N ILE A 84 -10.49 1.54 -5.29
CA ILE A 84 -10.26 0.78 -6.52
C ILE A 84 -11.44 -0.14 -6.81
N ASP A 85 -12.03 -0.77 -5.78
CA ASP A 85 -13.16 -1.68 -5.96
C ASP A 85 -14.38 -0.94 -6.52
N PRO A 86 -14.84 -1.27 -7.75
CA PRO A 86 -16.02 -0.64 -8.35
C PRO A 86 -17.30 -0.84 -7.55
N ARG A 87 -17.35 -1.87 -6.67
CA ARG A 87 -18.51 -2.19 -5.84
C ARG A 87 -18.56 -1.39 -4.54
N GLN A 88 -17.47 -0.70 -4.19
CA GLN A 88 -17.36 0.13 -2.99
C GLN A 88 -17.47 1.61 -3.36
N GLY A 89 -16.37 2.18 -3.85
CA GLY A 89 -16.28 3.60 -4.22
C GLY A 89 -15.35 3.87 -5.40
N GLY A 90 -14.87 2.84 -6.09
CA GLY A 90 -14.01 2.98 -7.26
C GLY A 90 -14.76 3.56 -8.46
N ASP A 91 -14.28 4.69 -8.96
CA ASP A 91 -14.77 5.33 -10.20
C ASP A 91 -13.71 5.18 -11.30
N VAL A 92 -14.14 4.74 -12.48
CA VAL A 92 -13.29 4.56 -13.67
C VAL A 92 -12.47 5.79 -14.00
N ARG A 93 -13.01 7.00 -13.75
CA ARG A 93 -12.33 8.27 -14.02
C ARG A 93 -11.10 8.49 -13.13
N TYR A 94 -11.09 7.91 -11.94
CA TYR A 94 -10.00 8.05 -10.97
C TYR A 94 -9.12 6.81 -10.87
N PHE A 95 -9.56 5.66 -11.40
CA PHE A 95 -8.85 4.39 -11.27
C PHE A 95 -7.35 4.45 -11.59
N ARG A 96 -6.98 5.03 -12.74
CA ARG A 96 -5.56 5.13 -13.13
C ARG A 96 -4.77 6.02 -12.16
N ALA A 97 -5.35 7.14 -11.73
CA ALA A 97 -4.72 8.03 -10.75
C ALA A 97 -4.54 7.31 -9.41
N THR A 98 -5.56 6.58 -8.94
CA THR A 98 -5.49 5.78 -7.72
C THR A 98 -4.45 4.66 -7.81
N CYS A 99 -4.27 4.03 -8.98
CA CYS A 99 -3.22 3.05 -9.22
C CYS A 99 -1.81 3.68 -9.20
N LEU A 100 -1.65 4.88 -9.77
CA LEU A 100 -0.40 5.64 -9.68
C LEU A 100 -0.05 5.98 -8.23
N ASP A 101 -1.03 6.44 -7.45
CA ASP A 101 -0.84 6.72 -6.03
C ASP A 101 -0.45 5.46 -5.25
N LEU A 102 -1.11 4.32 -5.52
CA LEU A 102 -0.76 3.05 -4.90
C LEU A 102 0.67 2.61 -5.25
N MET A 103 1.08 2.77 -6.52
CA MET A 103 2.43 2.46 -6.96
C MET A 103 3.47 3.31 -6.23
N GLU A 104 3.21 4.61 -6.05
CA GLU A 104 4.12 5.50 -5.33
C GLU A 104 4.20 5.16 -3.84
N GLN A 105 3.08 4.82 -3.22
CA GLN A 105 3.06 4.34 -1.83
C GLN A 105 3.84 3.02 -1.67
N ILE A 106 3.72 2.11 -2.63
CA ILE A 106 4.49 0.87 -2.67
C ILE A 106 5.99 1.15 -2.76
N ARG A 107 6.41 2.11 -3.59
CA ARG A 107 7.83 2.53 -3.68
C ARG A 107 8.33 3.06 -2.35
N CYS A 108 7.57 3.95 -1.71
CA CYS A 108 7.90 4.46 -0.38
C CYS A 108 8.08 3.32 0.64
N ILE A 109 7.19 2.32 0.63
CA ILE A 109 7.29 1.15 1.51
C ILE A 109 8.54 0.32 1.20
N ASP A 110 8.81 0.04 -0.07
CA ASP A 110 9.97 -0.76 -0.47
C ASP A 110 11.28 -0.05 -0.08
N ASP A 111 11.37 1.28 -0.23
CA ASP A 111 12.52 2.08 0.20
C ASP A 111 12.69 2.07 1.71
N MET A 112 11.61 2.25 2.47
CA MET A 112 11.65 2.14 3.93
C MET A 112 12.11 0.76 4.40
N ARG A 113 11.65 -0.31 3.75
CA ARG A 113 12.07 -1.69 4.05
C ARG A 113 13.53 -1.93 3.71
N ARG A 114 14.04 -1.36 2.61
CA ARG A 114 15.46 -1.41 2.26
C ARG A 114 16.31 -0.68 3.30
N CYS A 115 15.95 0.55 3.67
CA CYS A 115 16.64 1.33 4.69
C CYS A 115 16.69 0.59 6.03
N ARG A 116 15.58 0.01 6.49
CA ARG A 116 15.55 -0.78 7.74
C ARG A 116 16.42 -2.03 7.70
N ARG A 117 16.46 -2.75 6.57
CA ARG A 117 17.33 -3.93 6.41
C ARG A 117 18.81 -3.57 6.40
N ASN A 118 19.16 -2.41 5.88
CA ASN A 118 20.53 -1.89 5.86
C ASN A 118 20.99 -1.39 7.24
N ILE A 119 20.08 -1.14 8.18
CA ILE A 119 20.39 -0.77 9.58
C ILE A 119 20.54 -2.02 10.48
N ARG A 120 20.82 -3.20 9.89
CA ARG A 120 21.31 -4.33 10.69
C ARG A 120 22.72 -4.01 11.18
N LEU A 121 22.76 -3.39 12.36
CA LEU A 121 23.95 -3.14 13.14
C LEU A 121 24.67 -4.48 13.34
N VAL A 122 25.81 -4.65 12.68
CA VAL A 122 26.74 -5.72 13.01
C VAL A 122 27.22 -5.41 14.42
N SER A 123 26.60 -6.02 15.43
CA SER A 123 27.21 -6.15 16.74
C SER A 123 28.42 -7.07 16.55
N ASP A 124 29.57 -6.48 16.23
CA ASP A 124 30.87 -7.14 16.25
C ASP A 124 31.20 -7.41 17.73
N ASN A 125 30.56 -8.45 18.28
CA ASN A 125 30.93 -9.04 19.56
C ASN A 125 32.20 -9.87 19.30
N ARG A 126 33.35 -9.20 19.26
CA ARG A 126 34.64 -9.87 19.46
C ARG A 126 34.98 -9.78 20.94
N HIS A 127 34.92 -10.94 21.58
CA HIS A 127 35.61 -11.22 22.84
C HIS A 127 37.13 -11.22 22.62
#